data_AF-A0A2M9P202-F1
#
_entry.id   AF-A0A2M9P202-F1
#
_cell.length_a   1.000
_cell.length_b   1.000
_cell.length_c   1.000
_cell.angle_alpha   90.00
_cell.angle_beta   90.00
_cell.angle_gamma   90.00
#
_symmetry.space_group_name_H-M   'P 1'
#
loop_
_entity.id
_entity.type
_entity.pdbx_description
1 polymer ?
#
loop_
_entity_poly.entity_id
_entity_poly.type
_entity_poly.pdbx_seq_one_letter_code
_entity_poly.pdbx_strand_id
1 'polypeptide(L)'
;MNLSIYIKLWIASTFGKVKINPNYKHLEFLKDSRYIIPKLDVKASPSPEPGPYLKDWYDITSRGKESMWGKAELIHTKWLSWIAIGISLLSLAFSIYTHLTK
;
A
#
# COMPACT_ATOMS: atom_id res chain seq x y z
N MET A 1 8.15 6.88 -5.68
CA MET A 1 7.45 5.57 -5.58
C MET A 1 5.98 5.89 -5.52
N ASN A 2 5.14 5.24 -6.32
CA ASN A 2 3.71 5.54 -6.33
C ASN A 2 3.07 5.19 -4.98
N LEU A 3 2.11 6.01 -4.54
CA LEU A 3 1.41 5.84 -3.27
C LEU A 3 0.75 4.44 -3.17
N SER A 4 0.20 3.96 -4.28
CA SER A 4 -0.39 2.62 -4.36
C SER A 4 0.62 1.50 -4.07
N ILE A 5 1.86 1.63 -4.55
CA ILE A 5 2.94 0.68 -4.30
C ILE A 5 3.32 0.71 -2.82
N TYR A 6 3.46 1.92 -2.27
CA TYR A 6 3.79 2.13 -0.86
C TYR A 6 2.73 1.50 0.06
N ILE A 7 1.45 1.73 -0.19
CA ILE A 7 0.35 1.17 0.61
C ILE A 7 0.38 -0.37 0.57
N LYS A 8 0.59 -0.97 -0.62
CA LYS A 8 0.70 -2.43 -0.73
C LYS A 8 1.91 -2.98 0.01
N LEU A 9 3.07 -2.33 -0.08
CA LEU A 9 4.27 -2.73 0.66
C LEU A 9 4.09 -2.56 2.17
N TRP A 10 3.39 -1.51 2.61
CA TRP A 10 3.06 -1.31 4.01
C TRP A 10 2.15 -2.41 4.56
N ILE A 11 1.07 -2.72 3.85
CA ILE A 11 0.18 -3.84 4.19
C ILE A 11 0.98 -5.16 4.21
N ALA A 12 1.80 -5.41 3.19
CA ALA A 12 2.63 -6.61 3.14
C ALA A 12 3.65 -6.67 4.29
N SER A 13 4.20 -5.54 4.72
CA SER A 13 5.11 -5.44 5.86
C SER A 13 4.41 -5.72 7.18
N THR A 14 3.20 -5.20 7.38
CA THR A 14 2.41 -5.39 8.61
C THR A 14 1.86 -6.81 8.72
N PHE A 15 1.33 -7.37 7.63
CA PHE A 15 0.68 -8.68 7.64
C PHE A 15 1.60 -9.84 7.18
N GLY A 16 2.84 -9.54 6.80
CA GLY A 16 3.81 -10.49 6.24
C GLY A 16 3.52 -10.95 4.81
N LYS A 17 2.29 -10.75 4.32
CA LYS A 17 1.82 -11.10 2.98
C LYS A 17 0.77 -10.11 2.49
N VAL A 18 0.63 -9.96 1.18
CA VAL A 18 -0.40 -9.10 0.57
C VAL A 18 -1.02 -9.78 -0.64
N LYS A 19 -2.33 -9.61 -0.82
CA LYS A 19 -3.03 -10.00 -2.04
C LYS A 19 -2.90 -8.89 -3.09
N ILE A 20 -2.36 -9.19 -4.25
CA ILE A 20 -2.18 -8.27 -5.38
C ILE A 20 -2.82 -8.90 -6.62
N ASN A 21 -3.90 -8.27 -7.07
CA ASN A 21 -4.58 -8.64 -8.31
C ASN A 21 -3.56 -8.64 -9.48
N PRO A 22 -3.61 -9.64 -10.39
CA PRO A 22 -2.70 -9.74 -11.54
C PRO A 22 -2.75 -8.52 -12.46
N ASN A 23 -3.90 -7.86 -12.56
CA ASN A 23 -4.09 -6.62 -13.35
C ASN A 23 -3.55 -5.36 -12.66
N TYR A 24 -2.84 -5.51 -11.54
CA TYR A 24 -2.26 -4.38 -10.84
C TYR A 24 -1.10 -3.78 -11.64
N LYS A 25 -1.27 -2.53 -12.10
CA LYS A 25 -0.32 -1.78 -12.94
C LYS A 25 1.15 -1.77 -12.47
N HIS A 26 1.41 -1.98 -11.18
CA HIS A 26 2.76 -1.97 -10.63
C HIS A 26 3.24 -3.34 -10.14
N LEU A 27 2.54 -4.42 -10.51
CA LEU A 27 2.91 -5.77 -10.10
C LEU A 27 4.25 -6.20 -10.69
N GLU A 28 4.48 -5.97 -11.99
CA GLU A 28 5.77 -6.27 -12.63
C GLU A 28 6.91 -5.48 -11.99
N PHE A 29 6.71 -4.17 -11.77
CA PHE A 29 7.69 -3.34 -11.08
C PHE A 29 8.06 -3.89 -9.68
N LEU A 30 7.07 -4.37 -8.92
CA LEU A 30 7.28 -4.96 -7.60
C LEU A 30 8.06 -6.28 -7.66
N LYS A 31 7.82 -7.09 -8.68
CA LYS A 31 8.52 -8.35 -8.95
C LYS A 31 9.97 -8.09 -9.39
N ASP A 32 10.18 -7.23 -10.38
CA ASP A 32 11.50 -6.91 -10.94
C ASP A 32 12.41 -6.27 -9.90
N SER A 33 11.86 -5.38 -9.08
CA SER A 33 12.59 -4.75 -7.98
C SER A 33 12.85 -5.71 -6.80
N ARG A 34 12.35 -6.95 -6.86
CA ARG A 34 12.41 -7.97 -5.81
C ARG A 34 11.86 -7.47 -4.47
N TYR A 35 10.84 -6.61 -4.50
CA TYR A 35 10.18 -6.12 -3.29
C TYR A 35 9.19 -7.13 -2.73
N ILE A 36 8.64 -7.97 -3.62
CA ILE A 36 7.72 -9.04 -3.27
C ILE A 36 8.15 -10.34 -3.96
N ILE A 37 7.80 -11.48 -3.36
CA ILE A 37 8.02 -12.81 -3.92
C ILE A 37 6.67 -13.55 -3.91
N PRO A 38 6.30 -14.28 -4.98
CA PRO A 38 5.07 -15.06 -4.98
C PRO A 38 5.09 -16.10 -3.85
N LYS A 39 4.00 -16.16 -3.09
CA LYS A 39 3.84 -17.16 -2.03
C LYS A 39 3.30 -18.44 -2.65
N LEU A 40 4.09 -19.51 -2.62
CA LEU A 40 3.62 -20.85 -2.99
C LEU A 40 2.66 -21.36 -1.90
N ASP A 41 1.40 -21.58 -2.28
CA ASP A 41 0.40 -22.18 -1.40
C ASP A 41 0.50 -23.71 -1.50
N VAL A 42 1.30 -24.32 -0.62
CA VAL A 42 1.49 -25.79 -0.56
C VAL A 42 0.20 -26.52 -0.12
N LYS A 43 -0.85 -25.80 0.32
CA LYS A 43 -2.15 -26.35 0.74
C LYS A 43 -3.25 -26.29 -0.32
N ALA A 44 -2.95 -25.92 -1.57
CA ALA A 44 -3.93 -26.03 -2.63
C ALA A 44 -4.19 -27.53 -2.91
N SER A 45 -5.35 -28.03 -2.44
CA SER A 45 -5.90 -29.33 -2.84
C SER A 45 -5.79 -29.53 -4.35
N PRO A 46 -5.62 -30.77 -4.83
CA PRO A 46 -5.58 -31.07 -6.26
C PRO A 46 -6.92 -30.72 -6.91
N SER A 47 -7.04 -29.50 -7.43
CA SER A 47 -8.05 -29.13 -8.42
C SER A 47 -7.53 -29.59 -9.80
N PRO A 48 -8.39 -30.02 -10.74
CA PRO A 48 -7.96 -30.59 -12.02
C PRO A 48 -7.36 -29.58 -13.02
N GLU A 49 -7.11 -28.32 -12.62
CA GLU A 49 -6.56 -27.30 -13.52
C GLU A 49 -5.01 -27.32 -13.55
N PRO A 50 -4.39 -27.31 -14.73
CA PRO A 50 -2.95 -27.41 -14.89
C PRO A 50 -2.31 -26.04 -14.72
N GLY A 51 -1.79 -25.74 -13.53
CA GLY A 51 -0.93 -24.58 -13.35
C GLY A 51 -0.41 -24.47 -11.92
N PRO A 52 0.82 -23.94 -11.70
CA PRO A 52 1.21 -23.56 -10.36
C PRO A 52 0.19 -22.54 -9.87
N TYR A 53 -0.53 -22.88 -8.81
CA TYR A 53 -1.47 -22.00 -8.12
C TYR A 53 -0.73 -20.82 -7.49
N LEU A 54 -0.19 -19.92 -8.32
CA LEU A 54 0.21 -18.58 -7.95
C LEU A 54 -1.08 -17.83 -7.63
N LYS A 55 -1.73 -18.18 -6.52
CA LYS A 55 -2.73 -17.29 -5.96
C LYS A 55 -2.03 -15.95 -5.80
N ASP A 56 -2.76 -14.88 -6.05
CA ASP A 56 -2.39 -13.47 -5.96
C ASP A 56 -1.72 -13.01 -4.64
N TRP A 57 -1.28 -13.91 -3.78
CA TRP A 57 -0.56 -13.67 -2.56
C TRP A 57 0.94 -13.57 -2.81
N TYR A 58 1.50 -12.50 -2.26
CA TYR A 58 2.93 -12.23 -2.32
C TYR A 58 3.45 -11.95 -0.92
N ASP A 59 4.60 -12.54 -0.60
CA ASP A 59 5.35 -12.24 0.62
C ASP A 59 6.29 -11.06 0.36
N ILE A 60 6.48 -10.20 1.36
CA ILE A 60 7.39 -9.07 1.27
C ILE A 60 8.82 -9.49 1.58
N THR A 61 9.78 -8.98 0.81
CA THR A 61 11.21 -9.20 1.06
C THR A 61 11.79 -8.14 1.99
N SER A 62 12.96 -8.41 2.57
CA SER A 62 13.70 -7.38 3.34
C SER A 62 13.95 -6.12 2.50
N ARG A 63 14.26 -6.29 1.21
CA ARG A 63 14.46 -5.17 0.27
C ARG A 63 13.18 -4.35 0.04
N GLY A 64 12.03 -5.02 -0.01
CA GLY A 64 10.72 -4.36 -0.07
C GLY A 64 10.42 -3.55 1.18
N LYS A 65 10.77 -4.08 2.37
CA LYS A 65 10.64 -3.37 3.65
C LYS A 65 11.56 -2.14 3.69
N GLU A 66 12.84 -2.30 3.36
CA GLU A 66 13.81 -1.19 3.32
C GLU A 66 13.39 -0.10 2.33
N SER A 67 12.92 -0.47 1.13
CA SER A 67 12.43 0.51 0.16
C SER A 67 11.17 1.23 0.63
N MET A 68 10.35 0.60 1.48
CA MET A 68 9.19 1.24 2.10
C MET A 68 9.66 2.28 3.12
N TRP A 69 10.54 1.90 4.06
CA TRP A 69 11.06 2.77 5.11
C TRP A 69 11.90 3.93 4.56
N GLY A 70 12.80 3.67 3.61
CA GLY A 70 13.66 4.70 3.00
C GLY A 70 12.91 5.76 2.18
N LYS A 71 11.63 5.52 1.85
CA LYS A 71 10.75 6.52 1.20
C LYS A 71 9.58 6.94 2.08
N ALA A 72 9.50 6.43 3.31
CA ALA A 72 8.45 6.75 4.26
C ALA A 72 8.51 8.23 4.65
N GLU A 73 9.70 8.80 4.87
CA GLU A 73 9.84 10.20 5.30
C GLU A 73 9.23 11.21 4.31
N LEU A 74 9.45 11.01 3.00
CA LEU A 74 8.92 11.88 1.94
C LEU A 74 7.41 11.75 1.73
N ILE A 75 6.85 10.58 1.99
CA ILE A 75 5.41 10.32 1.82
C ILE A 75 4.65 10.73 3.09
N HIS A 76 5.24 10.47 4.26
CA HIS A 76 4.66 10.81 5.56
C HIS A 76 4.53 12.31 5.75
N THR A 77 5.57 13.08 5.41
CA THR A 77 5.55 14.55 5.46
C THR A 77 4.51 15.16 4.52
N LYS A 78 4.37 14.64 3.30
CA LYS A 78 3.32 15.06 2.36
C LYS A 78 1.93 14.76 2.90
N TRP A 79 1.67 13.54 3.36
CA TRP A 79 0.36 13.16 3.88
C TRP A 79 -0.05 14.01 5.11
N LEU A 80 0.90 14.26 6.02
CA LEU A 80 0.67 15.10 7.21
C LEU A 80 0.31 16.54 6.81
N SER A 81 0.96 17.08 5.79
CA SER A 81 0.66 18.41 5.25
C SER A 81 -0.76 18.50 4.68
N TRP A 82 -1.23 17.46 3.98
CA TRP A 82 -2.62 17.40 3.49
C TRP A 82 -3.64 17.33 4.62
N ILE A 83 -3.36 16.57 5.69
CA ILE A 83 -4.21 16.55 6.89
C ILE A 83 -4.27 17.94 7.52
N ALA A 84 -3.13 18.61 7.67
CA ALA A 84 -3.07 19.95 8.27
C ALA A 84 -3.90 20.97 7.47
N ILE A 85 -3.82 20.94 6.14
CA ILE A 85 -4.64 21.79 5.26
C ILE A 85 -6.13 21.51 5.47
N GLY A 86 -6.52 20.23 5.56
CA GLY A 86 -7.90 19.84 5.83
C GLY A 86 -8.43 20.39 7.16
N ILE A 87 -7.63 20.29 8.22
CA ILE A 87 -7.98 20.82 9.55
C ILE A 87 -8.11 22.35 9.52
N SER A 88 -7.19 23.05 8.85
CA SER A 88 -7.26 24.52 8.72
C SER A 88 -8.51 24.97 7.97
N LEU A 89 -8.91 24.28 6.90
CA LEU A 89 -10.14 24.60 6.15
C LEU A 89 -11.41 24.33 6.98
N LEU A 90 -11.45 23.22 7.72
CA LEU A 90 -12.55 22.92 8.65
C LEU A 90 -12.66 23.97 9.76
N SER A 91 -11.54 24.39 10.33
CA SER A 91 -11.49 25.45 11.33
C SER A 91 -12.00 26.78 10.77
N LEU A 92 -11.60 27.13 9.55
CA LEU A 92 -12.08 28.33 8.86
C LEU A 92 -13.59 28.29 8.63
N ALA A 93 -14.11 27.16 8.12
CA ALA A 93 -15.54 26.98 7.86
C ALA A 93 -16.37 27.08 9.16
N PHE A 94 -15.88 26.47 10.24
CA PHE A 94 -16.51 26.58 11.57
C PHE A 94 -16.50 28.02 12.08
N SER A 95 -15.38 28.74 11.93
CA SER A 95 -15.26 30.14 12.34
C SER A 95 -16.25 31.03 11.58
N ILE A 96 -16.34 30.89 10.26
CA ILE A 96 -17.30 31.64 9.43
C ILE A 96 -18.75 31.31 9.82
N TYR A 97 -19.08 30.03 10.03
CA TYR A 97 -20.42 29.61 10.45
C TYR A 97 -20.81 30.27 11.78
N THR A 98 -19.95 30.21 12.80
CA THR A 98 -20.22 30.83 14.11
C THR A 98 -20.39 32.35 14.05
N HIS A 99 -19.69 33.04 13.15
CA HIS A 99 -19.83 34.48 12.96
C HIS A 99 -21.14 34.87 12.26
N LEU A 100 -21.69 34.02 11.40
CA LEU A 100 -22.95 34.31 10.69
C LEU A 100 -24.21 34.02 11.52
N THR A 101 -24.10 33.13 12.52
CA THR A 101 -25.21 32.74 13.41
C THR A 101 -25.33 33.58 14.69
N LYS A 102 -24.46 34.58 14.87
CA LYS A 102 -24.41 35.45 16.05
C LYS A 102 -24.88 36.86 15.68
#